data_AF-A0A2V9F9D2-F1
#
_entry.id   AF-A0A2V9F9D2-F1
#
_cell.length_a   1.000
_cell.length_b   1.000
_cell.length_c   1.000
_cell.angle_alpha   90.00
_cell.angle_beta   90.00
_cell.angle_gamma   90.00
#
_symmetry.space_group_name_H-M   'P 1'
#
loop_
_entity.id
_entity.type
_entity.pdbx_description
1 polymer ?
#
loop_
_entity_poly.entity_id
_entity_poly.type
_entity_poly.pdbx_seq_one_letter_code
_entity_poly.pdbx_strand_id
1 'polypeptide(L)'
;MHTPLKAVCLAGGVAFNCVANGKIFDRTGFERVYVHPAAGDAGLAVGAAFYVWHQKLGKPRSFVMDHAYWGPGHSREEIRRAIDTSGLAQDGYCIIELAEEELTRRSAAIVADGKILGCFQGRAEWGPRALGNRSIVADPRRPEKYFARLRLPSSRKLRRSILKSRTPRRL
;
A
#
# COMPACT_ATOMS: atom_id res chain seq x y z
N MET A 1 23.95 20.62 6.07
CA MET A 1 24.16 19.67 4.95
C MET A 1 23.81 20.43 3.67
N HIS A 2 24.80 20.92 2.92
CA HIS A 2 24.56 21.72 1.72
C HIS A 2 24.98 20.91 0.49
N THR A 3 23.98 20.43 -0.23
CA THR A 3 24.11 19.86 -1.58
C THR A 3 23.29 20.77 -2.52
N PRO A 4 23.75 21.02 -3.76
CA PRO A 4 22.97 21.78 -4.74
C PRO A 4 21.76 20.98 -5.27
N LEU A 5 21.63 19.70 -4.92
CA LEU A 5 20.58 18.83 -5.41
C LEU A 5 19.20 19.22 -4.83
N LYS A 6 18.18 19.18 -5.69
CA LYS A 6 16.77 19.41 -5.35
C LYS A 6 15.99 18.13 -5.03
N ALA A 7 16.61 16.97 -5.17
CA ALA A 7 15.99 15.68 -4.92
C ALA A 7 16.74 14.91 -3.84
N VAL A 8 15.99 14.22 -2.97
CA VAL A 8 16.53 13.35 -1.93
C VAL A 8 15.85 11.99 -1.97
N CYS A 9 16.66 10.93 -1.86
CA CYS A 9 16.19 9.55 -1.70
C CYS A 9 16.42 9.11 -0.25
N LEU A 10 15.40 8.54 0.37
CA LEU A 10 15.46 8.05 1.75
C LEU A 10 15.32 6.51 1.77
N ALA A 11 16.18 5.87 2.53
CA ALA A 11 16.20 4.43 2.76
C ALA A 11 16.57 4.13 4.22
N GLY A 12 16.54 2.85 4.61
CA GLY A 12 16.65 2.38 5.98
C GLY A 12 15.29 2.38 6.71
N GLY A 13 15.17 1.58 7.78
CA GLY A 13 13.91 1.45 8.53
C GLY A 13 13.35 2.77 9.08
N VAL A 14 14.22 3.73 9.38
CA VAL A 14 13.85 5.08 9.83
C VAL A 14 13.06 5.84 8.77
N ALA A 15 13.28 5.57 7.48
CA ALA A 15 12.58 6.21 6.38
C ALA A 15 11.09 5.80 6.29
N PHE A 16 10.62 4.83 7.07
CA PHE A 16 9.18 4.57 7.23
C PHE A 16 8.46 5.62 8.09
N ASN A 17 9.19 6.54 8.73
CA ASN A 17 8.60 7.64 9.48
C ASN A 17 8.01 8.71 8.54
N CYS A 18 6.74 8.53 8.16
CA CYS A 18 6.03 9.47 7.29
C CYS A 18 5.95 10.91 7.84
N VAL A 19 5.99 11.12 9.16
CA VAL A 19 6.01 12.46 9.76
C VAL A 19 7.36 13.13 9.52
N ALA A 20 8.45 12.39 9.68
CA ALA A 20 9.80 12.88 9.36
C ALA A 20 9.90 13.19 7.86
N ASN A 21 9.44 12.30 6.99
CA ASN A 21 9.48 12.50 5.54
C ASN A 21 8.68 13.74 5.10
N GLY A 22 7.50 13.97 5.69
CA GLY A 22 6.72 15.19 5.45
C GLY A 22 7.47 16.46 5.89
N LYS A 23 8.13 16.43 7.07
CA LYS A 23 8.96 17.56 7.53
C LYS A 23 10.19 17.78 6.65
N ILE A 24 10.80 16.74 6.09
CA ILE A 24 11.89 16.88 5.13
C ILE A 24 11.40 17.64 3.90
N PHE A 25 10.25 17.24 3.36
CA PHE A 25 9.65 17.93 2.22
C PHE A 25 9.28 19.39 2.55
N ASP A 26 8.64 19.64 3.69
CA ASP A 26 8.11 20.97 4.04
C ASP A 26 9.17 21.96 4.58
N ARG A 27 10.27 21.47 5.17
CA ARG A 27 11.22 22.31 5.95
C ARG A 27 12.64 22.31 5.40
N THR A 28 12.86 21.74 4.23
CA THR A 28 14.18 21.75 3.57
C THR A 28 14.08 22.32 2.16
N GLY A 29 15.22 22.49 1.49
CA GLY A 29 15.25 22.94 0.09
C GLY A 29 14.98 21.86 -0.95
N PHE A 30 14.59 20.64 -0.54
CA PHE A 30 14.30 19.55 -1.47
C PHE A 30 12.89 19.67 -2.05
N GLU A 31 12.79 19.62 -3.37
CA GLU A 31 11.55 19.68 -4.15
C GLU A 31 11.00 18.28 -4.47
N ARG A 32 11.86 17.25 -4.41
CA ARG A 32 11.50 15.86 -4.70
C ARG A 32 12.02 14.95 -3.60
N VAL A 33 11.11 14.24 -2.95
CA VAL A 33 11.46 13.23 -1.94
C VAL A 33 10.98 11.87 -2.44
N TYR A 34 11.92 10.94 -2.59
CA TYR A 34 11.61 9.55 -2.91
C TYR A 34 11.91 8.65 -1.70
N VAL A 35 10.96 7.79 -1.36
CA VAL A 35 11.09 6.81 -0.28
C VAL A 35 10.74 5.45 -0.85
N HIS A 36 11.65 4.49 -0.74
CA HIS A 36 11.39 3.13 -1.22
C HIS A 36 10.22 2.49 -0.41
N PRO A 37 9.23 1.85 -1.05
CA PRO A 37 8.11 1.19 -0.34
C PRO A 37 8.56 0.14 0.68
N ALA A 38 9.69 -0.52 0.39
CA ALA A 38 10.41 -1.38 1.33
C ALA A 38 11.75 -0.73 1.71
N ALA A 39 11.72 0.42 2.39
CA ALA A 39 12.93 1.17 2.74
C ALA A 39 13.84 0.46 3.76
N GLY A 40 13.29 -0.40 4.62
CA GLY A 40 14.06 -1.23 5.56
C GLY A 40 14.69 -2.46 4.90
N ASP A 41 15.02 -3.46 5.72
CA ASP A 41 15.84 -4.62 5.30
C ASP A 41 15.23 -5.43 4.14
N ALA A 42 13.89 -5.43 4.05
CA ALA A 42 13.18 -6.06 2.94
C ALA A 42 13.56 -5.49 1.56
N GLY A 43 14.15 -4.29 1.47
CA GLY A 43 14.64 -3.68 0.24
C GLY A 43 16.14 -3.89 -0.05
N LEU A 44 16.90 -4.54 0.85
CA LEU A 44 18.34 -4.71 0.67
C LEU A 44 18.68 -5.55 -0.57
N ALA A 45 17.89 -6.59 -0.84
CA ALA A 45 18.10 -7.46 -2.00
C ALA A 45 18.08 -6.68 -3.33
N VAL A 46 17.14 -5.76 -3.50
CA VAL A 46 17.08 -4.92 -4.72
C VAL A 46 18.19 -3.88 -4.75
N GLY A 47 18.57 -3.33 -3.60
CA GLY A 47 19.72 -2.43 -3.49
C GLY A 47 21.03 -3.11 -3.91
N ALA A 48 21.25 -4.35 -3.45
CA ALA A 48 22.40 -5.17 -3.82
C ALA A 48 22.41 -5.50 -5.32
N ALA A 49 21.25 -5.88 -5.88
CA ALA A 49 21.11 -6.14 -7.31
C ALA A 49 21.44 -4.90 -8.16
N PHE A 50 20.92 -3.72 -7.79
CA PHE A 50 21.24 -2.47 -8.50
C PHE A 50 22.69 -2.04 -8.33
N TYR A 51 23.30 -2.27 -7.17
CA TYR A 51 24.73 -2.02 -6.98
C TYR A 51 25.57 -2.86 -7.94
N VAL A 52 25.32 -4.17 -8.03
CA VAL A 52 26.03 -5.03 -8.99
C VAL A 52 25.78 -4.56 -10.42
N TRP A 53 24.52 -4.35 -10.80
CA TRP A 53 24.14 -3.95 -12.15
C TRP A 53 24.80 -2.64 -12.61
N HIS A 54 24.76 -1.60 -11.77
CA HIS A 54 25.31 -0.30 -12.12
C HIS A 54 26.80 -0.16 -11.86
N GLN A 55 27.26 -0.55 -10.66
CA GLN A 55 28.63 -0.27 -10.21
C GLN A 55 29.62 -1.36 -10.60
N LYS A 56 29.18 -2.62 -10.73
CA LYS A 56 30.07 -3.73 -11.11
C LYS A 56 30.00 -4.07 -12.58
N LEU A 57 28.82 -4.02 -13.18
CA LEU A 57 28.62 -4.37 -14.60
C LEU A 57 28.54 -3.15 -15.53
N GLY A 58 28.53 -1.93 -14.99
CA GLY A 58 28.48 -0.69 -15.78
C GLY A 58 27.21 -0.54 -16.62
N LYS A 59 26.13 -1.26 -16.27
CA LYS A 59 24.89 -1.25 -17.06
C LYS A 59 24.06 -0.01 -16.73
N PRO A 60 23.35 0.57 -17.73
CA PRO A 60 22.51 1.74 -17.49
C PRO A 60 21.26 1.39 -16.69
N ARG A 61 20.61 2.43 -16.13
CA ARG A 61 19.28 2.31 -15.52
C ARG A 61 18.23 2.05 -16.61
N SER A 62 17.56 0.91 -16.51
CA SER A 62 16.50 0.48 -17.42
C SER A 62 15.12 0.39 -16.75
N PHE A 63 15.04 0.57 -15.44
CA PHE A 63 13.82 0.35 -14.66
C PHE A 63 13.52 1.53 -13.73
N VAL A 64 12.24 1.86 -13.61
CA VAL A 64 11.68 2.80 -12.64
C VAL A 64 10.51 2.10 -11.95
N MET A 65 10.47 2.19 -10.63
CA MET A 65 9.40 1.60 -9.83
C MET A 65 8.28 2.61 -9.60
N ASP A 66 7.16 2.46 -10.32
CA ASP A 66 6.02 3.38 -10.23
C ASP A 66 4.90 2.89 -9.29
N HIS A 67 5.00 1.64 -8.79
CA HIS A 67 4.08 1.07 -7.82
C HIS A 67 4.77 0.09 -6.86
N ALA A 68 4.10 -0.23 -5.76
CA ALA A 68 4.62 -1.18 -4.77
C ALA A 68 4.11 -2.63 -4.94
N TYR A 69 3.26 -2.92 -5.93
CA TYR A 69 2.61 -4.24 -6.10
C TYR A 69 3.52 -5.34 -6.70
N TRP A 70 4.66 -5.60 -6.06
CA TRP A 70 5.65 -6.59 -6.51
C TRP A 70 5.57 -7.93 -5.77
N GLY A 71 4.75 -8.02 -4.73
CA GLY A 71 4.51 -9.27 -4.00
C GLY A 71 3.70 -10.30 -4.80
N PRO A 72 3.39 -11.45 -4.20
CA PRO A 72 2.63 -12.52 -4.85
C PRO A 72 1.24 -12.05 -5.30
N GLY A 73 0.84 -12.48 -6.50
CA GLY A 73 -0.55 -12.42 -6.97
C GLY A 73 -1.14 -13.82 -6.99
N HIS A 74 -2.48 -13.90 -6.99
CA HIS A 74 -3.19 -15.18 -7.07
C HIS A 74 -4.16 -15.17 -8.24
N SER A 75 -4.21 -16.28 -8.97
CA SER A 75 -5.17 -16.47 -10.05
C SER A 75 -6.59 -16.65 -9.51
N ARG A 76 -7.59 -16.50 -10.38
CA ARG A 76 -9.00 -16.73 -10.02
C ARG A 76 -9.21 -18.18 -9.54
N GLU A 77 -8.52 -19.12 -10.18
CA GLU A 77 -8.59 -20.56 -9.88
C GLU A 77 -7.93 -20.89 -8.54
N GLU A 78 -6.83 -20.24 -8.19
CA GLU A 78 -6.20 -20.38 -6.87
C GLU A 78 -7.12 -19.85 -5.77
N ILE A 79 -7.74 -18.68 -5.98
CA ILE A 79 -8.68 -18.08 -5.02
C ILE A 79 -9.91 -19.00 -4.87
N ARG A 80 -10.48 -19.48 -5.97
CA ARG A 80 -11.63 -20.38 -5.94
C ARG A 80 -11.32 -21.67 -5.18
N ARG A 81 -10.18 -22.31 -5.47
CA ARG A 81 -9.74 -23.50 -4.75
C ARG A 81 -9.58 -23.23 -3.26
N ALA A 82 -8.97 -22.10 -2.88
CA ALA A 82 -8.80 -21.74 -1.48
C ALA A 82 -10.14 -21.51 -0.76
N ILE A 83 -11.14 -20.96 -1.45
CA ILE A 83 -12.50 -20.79 -0.92
C ILE A 83 -13.18 -22.16 -0.79
N ASP A 84 -13.13 -23.00 -1.82
CA ASP A 84 -13.80 -24.31 -1.83
C ASP A 84 -13.25 -25.23 -0.73
N THR A 85 -11.94 -25.17 -0.43
CA THR A 85 -11.32 -25.98 0.63
C THR A 85 -11.41 -25.37 2.04
N SER A 86 -11.91 -24.13 2.17
CA SER A 86 -11.90 -23.41 3.45
C SER A 86 -13.01 -23.83 4.43
N GLY A 87 -14.08 -24.48 3.95
CA GLY A 87 -15.25 -24.76 4.78
C GLY A 87 -16.23 -23.58 4.90
N LEU A 88 -15.93 -22.40 4.32
CA LEU A 88 -16.74 -21.19 4.51
C LEU A 88 -18.19 -21.34 4.05
N ALA A 89 -18.44 -22.06 2.96
CA ALA A 89 -19.80 -22.31 2.51
C ALA A 89 -20.59 -23.15 3.52
N GLN A 90 -19.94 -24.16 4.09
CA GLN A 90 -20.49 -25.06 5.10
C GLN A 90 -20.77 -24.32 6.41
N ASP A 91 -19.93 -23.34 6.74
CA ASP A 91 -20.11 -22.44 7.90
C ASP A 91 -21.21 -21.38 7.67
N GLY A 92 -21.91 -21.42 6.52
CA GLY A 92 -23.03 -20.54 6.21
C GLY A 92 -22.63 -19.17 5.64
N TYR A 93 -21.38 -18.97 5.24
CA TYR A 93 -20.96 -17.74 4.57
C TYR A 93 -21.49 -17.70 3.12
N CYS A 94 -22.02 -16.54 2.72
CA CYS A 94 -22.46 -16.31 1.35
C CYS A 94 -21.25 -15.99 0.46
N ILE A 95 -21.05 -16.80 -0.58
CA ILE A 95 -19.98 -16.65 -1.56
C ILE A 95 -20.62 -16.35 -2.91
N ILE A 96 -20.25 -15.23 -3.50
CA ILE A 96 -20.79 -14.77 -4.78
C ILE A 96 -19.67 -14.30 -5.69
N GLU A 97 -19.71 -14.72 -6.94
CA GLU A 97 -18.85 -14.23 -7.99
C GLU A 97 -19.57 -13.06 -8.68
N LEU A 98 -18.89 -11.91 -8.76
CA LEU A 98 -19.46 -10.66 -9.29
C LEU A 98 -18.59 -10.13 -10.43
N ALA A 99 -19.23 -9.45 -11.38
CA ALA A 99 -18.54 -8.59 -12.32
C ALA A 99 -17.87 -7.41 -11.60
N GLU A 100 -16.82 -6.85 -12.18
CA GLU A 100 -15.96 -5.84 -11.53
C GLU A 100 -16.74 -4.57 -11.16
N GLU A 101 -17.64 -4.11 -12.03
CA GLU A 101 -18.45 -2.92 -11.81
C GLU A 101 -19.39 -3.10 -10.62
N GLU A 102 -20.03 -4.28 -10.52
CA GLU A 102 -20.95 -4.60 -9.44
C GLU A 102 -20.21 -4.85 -8.13
N LEU A 103 -19.05 -5.52 -8.17
CA LEU A 103 -18.17 -5.68 -7.01
C LEU A 103 -17.76 -4.31 -6.46
N THR A 104 -17.35 -3.39 -7.34
CA THR A 104 -16.95 -2.03 -6.95
C THR A 104 -18.12 -1.27 -6.33
N ARG A 105 -19.30 -1.31 -6.95
CA ARG A 105 -20.51 -0.64 -6.46
C ARG A 105 -20.94 -1.16 -5.10
N ARG A 106 -21.02 -2.49 -4.93
CA ARG A 106 -21.35 -3.12 -3.64
C ARG A 106 -20.31 -2.82 -2.57
N SER A 107 -19.03 -2.89 -2.90
CA SER A 107 -17.95 -2.56 -1.98
C SER A 107 -18.05 -1.11 -1.47
N ALA A 108 -18.33 -0.17 -2.38
CA ALA A 108 -18.54 1.23 -2.02
C ALA A 108 -19.77 1.41 -1.11
N ALA A 109 -20.88 0.73 -1.41
CA ALA A 109 -22.08 0.77 -0.59
C ALA A 109 -21.84 0.20 0.82
N ILE A 110 -21.15 -0.95 0.94
CA ILE A 110 -20.76 -1.55 2.24
C ILE A 110 -19.97 -0.56 3.09
N VAL A 111 -18.96 0.09 2.49
CA VAL A 111 -18.13 1.08 3.18
C VAL A 111 -18.97 2.31 3.56
N ALA A 112 -19.82 2.82 2.67
CA ALA A 112 -20.67 3.99 2.92
C ALA A 112 -21.74 3.74 4.01
N ASP A 113 -22.23 2.51 4.13
CA ASP A 113 -23.10 2.02 5.21
C ASP A 113 -22.35 1.88 6.55
N GLY A 114 -21.06 2.20 6.55
CA GLY A 114 -20.21 2.18 7.73
C GLY A 114 -19.87 0.77 8.21
N LYS A 115 -19.91 -0.24 7.32
CA LYS A 115 -19.37 -1.58 7.58
C LYS A 115 -17.86 -1.61 7.32
N ILE A 116 -17.23 -2.73 7.68
CA ILE A 116 -15.80 -2.99 7.45
C ILE A 116 -15.70 -3.97 6.29
N LEU A 117 -14.86 -3.66 5.32
CA LEU A 117 -14.62 -4.50 4.14
C LEU A 117 -13.17 -5.01 4.15
N GLY A 118 -12.99 -6.33 4.11
CA GLY A 118 -11.70 -6.94 3.78
C GLY A 118 -11.49 -6.92 2.28
N CYS A 119 -10.33 -6.45 1.83
CA CYS A 119 -9.97 -6.35 0.42
C CYS A 119 -8.72 -7.19 0.13
N PHE A 120 -8.89 -8.18 -0.74
CA PHE A 120 -7.85 -9.06 -1.24
C PHE A 120 -7.95 -9.09 -2.77
N GLN A 121 -7.03 -8.42 -3.45
CA GLN A 121 -7.05 -8.30 -4.92
C GLN A 121 -5.63 -8.15 -5.48
N GLY A 122 -5.42 -8.59 -6.72
CA GLY A 122 -4.16 -8.43 -7.44
C GLY A 122 -2.90 -8.89 -6.68
N ARG A 123 -1.76 -8.32 -7.07
CA ARG A 123 -0.45 -8.58 -6.43
C ARG A 123 -0.34 -7.85 -5.09
N ALA A 124 0.23 -8.50 -4.09
CA ALA A 124 0.46 -7.88 -2.78
C ALA A 124 1.44 -6.70 -2.87
N GLU A 125 1.24 -5.72 -1.99
CA GLU A 125 2.15 -4.62 -1.76
C GLU A 125 3.49 -5.11 -1.19
N TRP A 126 4.59 -4.51 -1.65
CA TRP A 126 5.90 -4.68 -1.06
C TRP A 126 6.16 -3.58 -0.04
N GLY A 127 6.41 -3.99 1.20
CA GLY A 127 6.64 -3.10 2.32
C GLY A 127 5.58 -3.23 3.41
N PRO A 128 5.71 -2.48 4.52
CA PRO A 128 4.89 -2.68 5.71
C PRO A 128 3.49 -2.05 5.62
N ARG A 129 3.15 -1.39 4.51
CA ARG A 129 1.91 -0.62 4.37
C ARG A 129 0.98 -1.24 3.34
N ALA A 130 -0.24 -1.53 3.77
CA ALA A 130 -1.36 -1.84 2.89
C ALA A 130 -1.78 -0.59 2.08
N LEU A 131 -1.90 -0.75 0.76
CA LEU A 131 -2.20 0.30 -0.23
C LEU A 131 -3.46 0.02 -1.05
N GLY A 132 -4.15 -1.10 -0.80
CA GLY A 132 -5.45 -1.41 -1.37
C GLY A 132 -5.62 -2.86 -1.83
N ASN A 133 -4.53 -3.63 -1.90
CA ASN A 133 -4.55 -5.00 -2.39
C ASN A 133 -4.63 -6.03 -1.25
N ARG A 134 -4.09 -5.70 -0.08
CA ARG A 134 -4.23 -6.49 1.16
C ARG A 134 -4.67 -5.59 2.31
N SER A 135 -5.92 -5.12 2.26
CA SER A 135 -6.38 -4.00 3.08
C SER A 135 -7.68 -4.28 3.83
N ILE A 136 -7.83 -3.63 4.99
CA ILE A 136 -9.12 -3.46 5.65
C ILE A 136 -9.59 -2.04 5.35
N VAL A 137 -10.77 -1.91 4.75
CA VAL A 137 -11.36 -0.66 4.29
C VAL A 137 -12.58 -0.32 5.13
N ALA A 138 -12.70 0.94 5.53
CA ALA A 138 -13.77 1.45 6.37
C ALA A 138 -14.04 2.92 6.04
N ASP A 139 -15.21 3.44 6.44
CA ASP A 139 -15.60 4.83 6.18
C ASP A 139 -14.69 5.82 6.92
N PRO A 140 -13.91 6.66 6.22
CA PRO A 140 -13.01 7.61 6.88
C PRO A 140 -13.74 8.76 7.60
N ARG A 141 -15.07 8.86 7.46
CA ARG A 141 -15.92 9.87 8.12
C ARG A 141 -16.37 9.46 9.52
N ARG A 142 -16.19 8.18 9.91
CA ARG A 142 -16.64 7.61 11.19
C ARG A 142 -15.54 6.81 11.92
N PRO A 143 -14.31 7.35 12.07
CA PRO A 143 -13.15 6.60 12.54
C PRO A 143 -13.32 5.96 13.93
N GLU A 144 -14.02 6.64 14.84
CA GLU A 144 -14.32 6.21 16.21
C GLU A 144 -15.02 4.85 16.29
N LYS A 145 -15.92 4.57 15.34
CA LYS A 145 -16.68 3.31 15.28
C LYS A 145 -15.78 2.08 15.08
N TYR A 146 -14.63 2.26 14.44
CA TYR A 146 -13.82 1.14 13.97
C TYR A 146 -12.70 0.72 14.92
N PHE A 147 -12.20 1.61 15.77
CA PHE A 147 -11.12 1.27 16.71
C PHE A 147 -11.51 0.14 17.66
N ALA A 148 -12.69 0.24 18.28
CA ALA A 148 -13.22 -0.79 19.18
C ALA A 148 -13.50 -2.10 18.43
N ARG A 149 -14.11 -2.03 17.24
CA ARG A 149 -14.50 -3.21 16.46
C ARG A 149 -13.32 -3.99 15.89
N LEU A 150 -12.27 -3.29 15.47
CA LEU A 150 -11.05 -3.92 14.94
C LEU A 150 -10.04 -4.28 16.03
N ARG A 151 -10.39 -4.09 17.31
CA ARG A 151 -9.48 -4.24 18.46
C ARG A 151 -8.15 -3.50 18.24
N LEU A 152 -8.20 -2.37 17.55
CA LEU A 152 -7.03 -1.54 17.31
C LEU A 152 -6.82 -0.64 18.53
N PRO A 153 -5.58 -0.50 19.02
CA PRO A 153 -5.28 0.51 20.03
C PRO A 153 -5.75 1.88 19.54
N SER A 154 -6.36 2.68 20.42
CA SER A 154 -6.79 4.06 20.11
C SER A 154 -5.63 4.95 19.64
N SER A 155 -4.39 4.57 19.94
CA SER A 155 -3.16 5.21 19.48
C SER A 155 -2.82 4.95 18.01
N ARG A 156 -3.40 3.92 17.37
CA ARG A 156 -3.19 3.68 15.94
C ARG A 156 -3.97 4.70 15.13
N LYS A 157 -3.36 5.19 14.04
CA LYS A 157 -4.02 6.12 13.11
C LYS A 157 -4.48 5.39 11.86
N LEU A 158 -5.77 5.48 11.55
CA LEU A 158 -6.28 5.14 10.21
C LEU A 158 -5.71 6.13 9.19
N ARG A 159 -5.44 5.65 7.97
CA ARG A 159 -4.93 6.46 6.85
C ARG A 159 -5.94 6.38 5.71
N ARG A 160 -6.10 7.49 4.99
CA ARG A 160 -7.05 7.61 3.89
C ARG A 160 -6.36 7.25 2.58
N SER A 161 -7.05 6.50 1.74
CA SER A 161 -6.74 6.37 0.31
C SER A 161 -7.68 7.30 -0.45
N ILE A 162 -7.16 8.09 -1.37
CA ILE A 162 -7.91 9.10 -2.15
C ILE A 162 -7.53 8.93 -3.62
N LEU A 163 -8.50 9.10 -4.52
CA LEU A 163 -8.25 9.11 -5.96
C LEU A 163 -7.22 10.18 -6.31
N LYS A 164 -6.24 9.85 -7.16
CA LYS A 164 -5.22 10.81 -7.61
C LYS A 164 -5.82 12.08 -8.21
N SER A 165 -6.95 11.97 -8.92
CA SER A 165 -7.69 13.12 -9.48
C SER A 165 -8.30 14.06 -8.45
N ARG A 166 -8.44 13.61 -7.20
CA ARG A 166 -8.97 14.38 -6.07
C ARG A 166 -7.92 14.74 -5.02
N THR A 167 -6.67 14.33 -5.23
CA THR A 167 -5.55 14.80 -4.41
C THR A 167 -5.25 16.24 -4.81
N PRO A 168 -5.26 17.22 -3.88
CA PRO A 168 -4.85 18.58 -4.21
C PRO A 168 -3.46 18.52 -4.84
N ARG A 169 -3.30 19.02 -6.07
CA ARG A 169 -1.97 19.32 -6.59
C ARG A 169 -1.42 20.41 -5.68
N ARG A 170 -0.55 20.03 -4.74
CA ARG A 170 0.31 21.01 -4.09
C ARG A 170 1.29 21.45 -5.18
N LEU A 171 1.10 22.69 -5.65
CA LEU A 171 2.03 23.41 -6.51
C LEU A 171 3.43 23.39 -5.89
#